data_AF-A0A3P7Q0T4-F1
#
_entry.id   AF-A0A3P7Q0T4-F1
#
_cell.length_a   1.000
_cell.length_b   1.000
_cell.length_c   1.000
_cell.angle_alpha   90.00
_cell.angle_beta   90.00
_cell.angle_gamma   90.00
#
_symmetry.space_group_name_H-M   'P 1'
#
loop_
_entity.id
_entity.type
_entity.pdbx_description
1 polymer ?
#
loop_
_entity_poly.entity_id
_entity_poly.type
_entity_poly.pdbx_seq_one_letter_code
_entity_poly.pdbx_strand_id
1 'polypeptide(L)'
;MNPQFRVDVEDPDESDDDPTGTIVIGLMQMGMREKLQVPFTIGYAIYEFPRTAPPNSLLSHEFFMRTASKARSPVFSNTREVCGRHKLPPGRYVIIPSTFEPNLEAKFLLRIFSEKAYNARWVCVCVCVCVGVSAKRDLVYVSSGRVVLWHA
;
A
#
# COMPACT_ATOMS: atom_id res chain seq x y z
N MET A 1 4.54 -14.31 1.10
CA MET A 1 3.68 -13.36 0.35
C MET A 1 3.61 -12.09 1.16
N ASN A 2 3.78 -10.92 0.53
CA ASN A 2 3.66 -9.65 1.22
C ASN A 2 2.20 -9.34 1.57
N PRO A 3 1.93 -8.56 2.63
CA PRO A 3 0.58 -8.12 2.96
C PRO A 3 -0.07 -7.34 1.81
N GLN A 4 -1.39 -7.43 1.69
CA GLN A 4 -2.17 -6.75 0.64
C GLN A 4 -3.13 -5.75 1.28
N PHE A 5 -3.06 -4.48 0.88
CA PHE A 5 -3.93 -3.42 1.37
C PHE A 5 -4.81 -2.91 0.24
N ARG A 6 -6.12 -2.86 0.43
CA ARG A 6 -7.02 -2.42 -0.64
C ARG A 6 -7.47 -0.99 -0.43
N VAL A 7 -7.58 -0.28 -1.55
CA VAL A 7 -8.07 1.10 -1.61
C VAL A 7 -8.97 1.24 -2.82
N ASP A 8 -10.11 1.88 -2.62
CA ASP A 8 -11.05 2.21 -3.68
C ASP A 8 -10.91 3.71 -3.98
N VAL A 9 -10.64 4.06 -5.23
CA VAL A 9 -10.68 5.44 -5.72
C VAL A 9 -12.07 5.66 -6.33
N GLU A 10 -12.93 6.40 -5.64
CA GLU A 10 -14.35 6.50 -5.97
C GLU A 10 -14.62 7.50 -7.11
N ASP A 11 -14.10 8.72 -6.99
CA ASP A 11 -14.35 9.81 -7.93
C ASP A 11 -13.04 10.52 -8.33
N PRO A 12 -13.00 11.13 -9.54
CA PRO A 12 -11.95 12.07 -9.89
C PRO A 12 -11.93 13.30 -8.98
N ASP A 13 -10.76 13.92 -8.89
CA ASP A 13 -10.58 15.19 -8.20
C ASP A 13 -11.29 16.32 -8.97
N GLU A 14 -12.10 17.13 -8.29
CA GLU A 14 -12.89 18.20 -8.93
C GLU A 14 -12.03 19.40 -9.37
N SER A 15 -10.83 19.51 -8.82
CA SER A 15 -9.89 20.61 -9.11
C SER A 15 -9.03 20.37 -10.33
N ASP A 16 -9.07 19.18 -10.92
CA ASP A 16 -8.20 18.75 -12.01
C ASP A 16 -9.03 18.44 -13.28
N ASP A 17 -8.49 18.81 -14.45
CA ASP A 17 -9.10 18.52 -15.75
C ASP A 17 -8.94 17.04 -16.18
N ASP A 18 -8.16 16.26 -15.42
CA ASP A 18 -7.90 14.86 -15.70
C ASP A 18 -8.83 13.93 -14.89
N PRO A 19 -9.38 12.85 -15.49
CA PRO A 19 -10.38 11.98 -14.85
C PRO A 19 -9.73 10.99 -13.87
N THR A 20 -8.91 11.48 -12.95
CA THR A 20 -8.21 10.69 -11.95
C THR A 20 -8.42 11.25 -10.54
N GLY A 21 -8.30 10.38 -9.54
CA GLY A 21 -8.27 10.76 -8.14
C GLY A 21 -6.85 10.68 -7.59
N THR A 22 -6.51 11.61 -6.70
CA THR A 22 -5.21 11.66 -6.03
C THR A 22 -5.22 10.78 -4.79
N ILE A 23 -4.24 9.87 -4.72
CA ILE A 23 -3.87 9.17 -3.48
C ILE A 23 -2.42 9.47 -3.10
N VAL A 24 -2.17 9.69 -1.81
CA VAL A 24 -0.84 9.81 -1.25
C VAL A 24 -0.59 8.64 -0.33
N ILE A 25 0.49 7.91 -0.58
CA ILE A 25 0.87 6.73 0.20
C ILE A 25 2.18 7.04 0.91
N GLY A 26 2.22 6.79 2.22
CA GLY A 26 3.43 6.83 3.04
C GLY A 26 3.70 5.47 3.66
N LEU A 27 4.84 4.86 3.35
CA LEU A 27 5.29 3.61 3.96
C LEU A 27 6.48 3.90 4.87
N MET A 28 6.27 3.77 6.18
CA MET A 28 7.28 4.00 7.21
C MET A 28 7.67 2.70 7.90
N GLN A 29 8.96 2.45 8.08
CA GLN A 29 9.45 1.35 8.92
C GLN A 29 9.55 1.78 10.39
N MET A 30 9.18 0.87 11.29
CA MET A 30 9.10 1.07 12.73
C MET A 30 10.12 0.20 13.48
N GLY A 31 10.38 0.52 14.75
CA GLY A 31 11.22 -0.32 15.62
C GLY A 31 12.74 -0.18 15.44
N MET A 32 13.21 0.77 14.62
CA MET A 32 14.65 0.98 14.39
C MET A 32 15.44 1.28 15.68
N ARG A 33 14.84 2.04 16.61
CA ARG A 33 15.46 2.42 17.88
C ARG A 33 15.61 1.24 18.84
N GLU A 34 14.71 0.26 18.77
CA GLU A 34 14.73 -0.92 19.64
C GLU A 34 15.86 -1.89 19.26
N LYS A 35 16.20 -1.94 17.96
CA LYS A 35 17.17 -2.91 17.42
C LYS A 35 18.50 -2.29 16.97
N LEU A 36 18.70 -0.98 17.12
CA LEU A 36 19.82 -0.24 16.53
C LEU A 36 20.04 -0.60 15.04
N GLN A 37 18.93 -0.83 14.34
CA GLN A 37 18.92 -1.44 13.01
C GLN A 37 18.99 -0.36 11.94
N VAL A 38 19.83 -0.58 10.93
CA VAL A 38 19.91 0.27 9.74
C VAL A 38 18.58 0.16 8.98
N PRO A 39 18.02 1.27 8.47
CA PRO A 39 16.81 1.24 7.66
C PRO A 39 16.94 0.26 6.49
N PHE A 40 15.96 -0.60 6.31
CA PHE A 40 15.87 -1.42 5.10
C PHE A 40 15.54 -0.57 3.89
N THR A 41 15.99 -0.99 2.72
CA THR A 41 15.50 -0.43 1.45
C THR A 41 14.06 -0.89 1.26
N ILE A 42 13.11 0.05 1.34
CA ILE A 42 11.66 -0.22 1.28
C ILE A 42 11.00 0.49 0.11
N GLY A 43 9.85 -0.02 -0.31
CA GLY A 43 9.02 0.52 -1.38
C GLY A 43 7.63 -0.11 -1.39
N TYR A 44 6.80 0.31 -2.34
CA TYR A 44 5.48 -0.27 -2.52
C TYR A 44 5.10 -0.30 -4.00
N ALA A 45 4.21 -1.23 -4.35
CA ALA A 45 3.62 -1.31 -5.68
C ALA A 45 2.09 -1.26 -5.59
N ILE A 46 1.46 -0.67 -6.60
CA ILE A 46 0.00 -0.53 -6.71
C ILE A 46 -0.46 -1.32 -7.93
N TYR A 47 -1.41 -2.23 -7.73
CA TYR A 47 -2.03 -3.02 -8.77
C TYR A 47 -3.52 -2.70 -8.86
N GLU A 48 -4.07 -2.75 -10.07
CA GLU A 48 -5.52 -2.72 -10.26
C GLU A 48 -6.12 -4.03 -9.78
N PHE A 49 -7.15 -3.96 -8.93
CA PHE A 49 -7.86 -5.13 -8.44
C PHE A 49 -8.85 -5.60 -9.51
N PRO A 50 -8.78 -6.86 -9.98
CA PRO A 50 -9.64 -7.34 -11.06
C PRO A 50 -11.12 -7.17 -10.72
N ARG A 51 -11.90 -6.64 -11.67
CA ARG A 51 -13.34 -6.43 -11.46
C ARG A 51 -14.09 -7.73 -11.21
N THR A 52 -13.61 -8.82 -11.80
CA THR A 52 -14.13 -10.18 -11.69
C THR A 52 -13.75 -10.89 -10.40
N ALA A 53 -12.76 -10.39 -9.66
CA ALA A 53 -12.31 -11.02 -8.43
C ALA A 53 -13.27 -10.73 -7.26
N PRO A 54 -13.53 -11.72 -6.38
CA PRO A 54 -14.36 -11.53 -5.20
C PRO A 54 -13.87 -10.37 -4.32
N PRO A 55 -14.78 -9.56 -3.74
CA PRO A 55 -14.41 -8.43 -2.88
C PRO A 55 -13.58 -8.79 -1.64
N ASN A 56 -13.39 -10.06 -1.29
CA ASN A 56 -12.55 -10.48 -0.16
C ASN A 56 -11.41 -11.44 -0.55
N SER A 57 -11.14 -11.66 -1.84
CA SER A 57 -10.07 -12.56 -2.29
C SER A 57 -8.68 -11.91 -2.30
N LEU A 58 -7.65 -12.57 -1.78
CA LEU A 58 -6.28 -12.14 -2.03
C LEU A 58 -5.91 -12.36 -3.50
N LEU A 59 -5.07 -11.47 -4.03
CA LEU A 59 -4.45 -11.67 -5.33
C LEU A 59 -3.38 -12.76 -5.22
N SER A 60 -3.38 -13.69 -6.17
CA SER A 60 -2.43 -14.80 -6.19
C SER A 60 -1.06 -14.36 -6.69
N HIS A 61 -0.04 -15.20 -6.47
CA HIS A 61 1.30 -14.99 -7.02
C HIS A 61 1.29 -14.84 -8.55
N GLU A 62 0.54 -15.70 -9.23
CA GLU A 62 0.43 -15.71 -10.69
C GLU A 62 -0.13 -14.40 -11.24
N PHE A 63 -1.05 -13.76 -10.53
CA PHE A 63 -1.57 -12.46 -10.92
C PHE A 63 -0.45 -11.41 -11.01
N PHE A 64 0.41 -11.36 -10.00
CA PHE A 64 1.50 -10.38 -9.94
C PHE A 64 2.56 -10.60 -11.01
N MET A 65 2.87 -11.86 -11.37
CA MET A 65 3.81 -12.16 -12.46
C MET A 65 3.29 -11.77 -13.85
N ARG A 66 1.96 -11.79 -14.04
CA ARG A 66 1.34 -11.55 -15.35
C ARG A 66 0.86 -10.11 -15.54
N THR A 67 0.77 -9.34 -14.46
CA THR A 67 0.14 -8.01 -14.47
C THR A 67 1.15 -6.95 -14.10
N ALA A 68 1.32 -5.94 -14.96
CA ALA A 68 2.15 -4.79 -14.63
C ALA A 68 1.53 -3.95 -13.51
N SER A 69 2.36 -3.44 -12.60
CA SER A 69 1.92 -2.48 -11.58
C SER A 69 1.39 -1.21 -12.25
N LYS A 70 0.25 -0.70 -11.79
CA LYS A 70 -0.32 0.58 -12.26
C LYS A 70 0.53 1.77 -11.84
N ALA A 71 1.06 1.70 -10.62
CA ALA A 71 1.96 2.70 -10.06
C ALA A 71 2.86 2.02 -9.00
N ARG A 72 3.90 2.72 -8.56
CA ARG A 72 4.85 2.24 -7.54
C ARG A 72 5.49 3.41 -6.82
N SER A 73 6.11 3.15 -5.67
CA SER A 73 6.94 4.16 -5.00
C SER A 73 7.98 4.73 -5.97
N PRO A 74 8.23 6.05 -5.95
CA PRO A 74 9.14 6.70 -6.90
C PRO A 74 10.57 6.14 -6.82
N VAL A 75 11.00 5.78 -5.61
CA VAL A 75 12.28 5.15 -5.33
C VAL A 75 12.11 4.09 -4.25
N PHE A 76 12.86 3.00 -4.39
CA PHE A 76 13.15 2.10 -3.28
C PHE A 76 14.36 2.68 -2.55
N SER A 77 14.17 3.10 -1.30
CA SER A 77 15.17 3.88 -0.57
C SER A 77 15.38 3.31 0.83
N ASN A 78 16.60 3.42 1.34
CA ASN A 78 16.98 3.07 2.71
C ASN A 78 16.64 4.22 3.69
N THR A 79 15.49 4.87 3.49
CA THR A 79 14.97 5.91 4.36
C THR A 79 13.94 5.33 5.33
N ARG A 80 13.76 6.01 6.46
CA ARG A 80 12.74 5.61 7.45
C ARG A 80 11.33 5.58 6.88
N GLU A 81 11.07 6.41 5.90
CA GLU A 81 9.80 6.47 5.19
C GLU A 81 10.02 6.74 3.71
N VAL A 82 9.17 6.12 2.88
CA VAL A 82 9.00 6.43 1.46
C VAL A 82 7.57 6.92 1.23
N CYS A 83 7.44 8.06 0.57
CA CYS A 83 6.15 8.66 0.24
C CYS A 83 6.03 8.84 -1.27
N GLY A 84 4.81 8.71 -1.79
CA GLY A 84 4.52 9.02 -3.18
C GLY A 84 3.07 9.43 -3.38
N ARG A 85 2.89 10.49 -4.19
CA ARG A 85 1.60 10.97 -4.68
C ARG A 85 1.33 10.31 -6.03
N HIS A 86 0.15 9.72 -6.18
CA HIS A 86 -0.27 8.98 -7.37
C HIS A 86 -1.62 9.49 -7.83
N LYS A 87 -1.74 9.73 -9.13
CA LYS A 87 -3.00 10.03 -9.81
C LYS A 87 -3.51 8.75 -10.47
N LEU A 88 -4.66 8.24 -10.03
CA LEU A 88 -5.20 6.96 -10.51
C LEU A 88 -6.65 7.15 -10.98
N PRO A 89 -7.06 6.52 -12.10
CA PRO A 89 -8.47 6.57 -12.50
C PRO A 89 -9.36 5.90 -11.44
N PRO A 90 -10.65 6.26 -11.36
CA PRO A 90 -11.59 5.61 -10.46
C PRO A 90 -11.61 4.09 -10.62
N GLY A 91 -11.44 3.37 -9.52
CA GLY A 91 -11.22 1.94 -9.54
C GLY A 91 -10.80 1.36 -8.20
N ARG A 92 -10.70 0.03 -8.17
CA ARG A 92 -10.26 -0.72 -6.99
C ARG A 92 -8.80 -1.08 -7.15
N TYR A 93 -8.00 -0.87 -6.10
CA TYR A 93 -6.56 -1.09 -6.15
C TYR A 93 -6.07 -1.88 -4.95
N VAL A 94 -4.91 -2.52 -5.13
CA VAL A 94 -4.17 -3.20 -4.07
C VAL A 94 -2.76 -2.64 -3.98
N ILE A 95 -2.40 -2.20 -2.78
CA ILE A 95 -1.07 -1.72 -2.41
C ILE A 95 -0.33 -2.87 -1.74
N ILE A 96 0.86 -3.17 -2.27
CA ILE A 96 1.77 -4.20 -1.79
C ILE A 96 3.02 -3.49 -1.26
N PRO A 97 3.16 -3.28 0.06
CA PRO A 97 4.42 -2.82 0.64
C PRO A 97 5.44 -3.94 0.63
N SER A 98 6.69 -3.62 0.29
CA SER A 98 7.79 -4.58 0.30
C SER A 98 9.13 -3.92 0.63
N THR A 99 10.10 -4.74 1.05
CA THR A 99 11.52 -4.42 1.09
C THR A 99 12.08 -4.56 -0.32
N PHE A 100 13.37 -4.30 -0.53
CA PHE A 100 14.07 -4.66 -1.77
C PHE A 100 14.61 -6.10 -1.71
N GLU A 101 15.18 -6.49 -0.56
CA GLU A 101 15.69 -7.84 -0.34
C GLU A 101 14.58 -8.77 0.19
N PRO A 102 14.53 -10.04 -0.25
CA PRO A 102 13.59 -11.03 0.26
C PRO A 102 13.92 -11.46 1.71
N ASN A 103 12.92 -12.04 2.38
CA ASN A 103 13.03 -12.68 3.69
C ASN A 103 13.45 -11.75 4.84
N LEU A 104 13.14 -10.45 4.70
CA LEU A 104 13.34 -9.47 5.76
C LEU A 104 12.05 -9.28 6.58
N GLU A 105 12.18 -9.30 7.89
CA GLU A 105 11.05 -9.02 8.79
C GLU A 105 11.15 -7.58 9.30
N ALA A 106 10.13 -6.78 9.01
CA ALA A 106 10.07 -5.37 9.39
C ALA A 106 8.69 -5.02 9.92
N LYS A 107 8.66 -4.26 11.01
CA LYS A 107 7.42 -3.57 11.44
C LYS A 107 7.25 -2.34 10.57
N PHE A 108 6.05 -2.09 10.05
CA PHE A 108 5.81 -0.93 9.22
C PHE A 108 4.46 -0.25 9.50
N LEU A 109 4.35 0.98 9.05
CA LEU A 109 3.18 1.82 9.07
C LEU A 109 2.91 2.24 7.64
N LEU A 110 1.75 1.86 7.11
CA LEU A 110 1.26 2.30 5.82
C LEU A 110 0.18 3.36 6.03
N ARG A 111 0.35 4.54 5.46
CA ARG A 111 -0.60 5.64 5.51
C ARG A 111 -1.15 5.88 4.12
N ILE A 112 -2.46 5.99 4.01
CA ILE A 112 -3.14 6.26 2.75
C ILE A 112 -3.99 7.52 2.96
N PHE A 113 -3.73 8.53 2.15
CA PHE A 113 -4.48 9.78 2.13
C PHE A 113 -5.13 9.90 0.75
N SER A 114 -6.36 10.40 0.74
CA SER A 114 -7.13 10.65 -0.48
C SER A 114 -7.80 12.01 -0.33
N GLU A 115 -7.94 12.76 -1.43
CA GLU A 115 -8.62 14.06 -1.41
C GLU A 115 -10.13 13.90 -1.11
N LYS A 116 -10.72 12.78 -1.57
CA LYS A 116 -12.11 12.38 -1.29
C LYS A 116 -12.20 11.18 -0.35
N ALA A 117 -13.36 11.02 0.29
CA ALA A 117 -13.67 9.84 1.10
C ALA A 117 -13.51 8.57 0.25
N TYR A 118 -12.96 7.51 0.84
CA TYR A 118 -12.76 6.23 0.16
C TYR A 118 -13.20 5.06 1.02
N ASN A 119 -13.72 4.01 0.38
CA ASN A 119 -14.02 2.74 1.05
C ASN A 119 -12.76 1.88 1.17
N ALA A 120 -12.08 1.96 2.30
CA ALA A 120 -10.96 1.05 2.56
C ALA A 120 -11.47 -0.26 3.16
N ARG A 121 -11.24 -1.38 2.46
CA ARG A 121 -11.64 -2.73 2.92
C ARG A 121 -10.44 -3.63 3.16
N TRP A 122 -10.47 -4.35 4.27
CA TRP A 122 -9.39 -5.22 4.72
C TRP A 122 -9.49 -6.59 4.05
N VAL A 123 -8.37 -7.08 3.52
CA VAL A 123 -8.18 -8.52 3.30
C VAL A 123 -6.80 -8.87 3.84
N CYS A 124 -6.71 -9.17 5.14
CA CYS A 124 -5.47 -9.58 5.78
C CYS A 124 -5.60 -10.98 6.39
N VAL A 125 -4.56 -11.81 6.23
CA VAL A 125 -4.40 -13.13 6.89
C VAL A 125 -3.57 -13.01 8.18
N CYS A 126 -3.17 -11.80 8.57
CA CYS A 126 -2.37 -11.54 9.77
C CYS A 126 -2.98 -10.38 10.58
N VAL A 127 -3.33 -10.65 11.84
CA VAL A 127 -3.95 -9.70 12.78
C VAL A 127 -3.19 -8.38 12.80
N CYS A 128 -3.83 -7.28 12.38
CA CYS A 128 -3.30 -5.92 12.50
C CYS A 128 -4.27 -5.08 13.34
N VAL A 129 -3.70 -4.25 14.21
CA VAL A 129 -4.46 -3.33 15.08
C VAL A 129 -4.82 -2.10 14.25
N CYS A 130 -6.11 -1.94 13.98
CA CYS A 130 -6.66 -0.71 13.42
C CYS A 130 -6.79 0.32 14.55
N VAL A 131 -5.92 1.33 14.61
CA VAL A 131 -6.25 2.54 15.38
C VAL A 131 -7.11 3.40 14.48
N GLY A 132 -8.43 3.19 14.54
CA GLY A 132 -9.41 4.00 13.84
C GLY A 132 -9.50 5.39 14.45
N VAL A 133 -8.72 6.35 13.94
CA VAL A 133 -9.02 7.76 14.16
C VAL A 133 -9.98 8.17 13.05
N SER A 134 -11.27 8.22 13.38
CA SER A 134 -12.31 8.76 12.50
C SER A 134 -12.10 10.26 12.34
N ALA A 135 -11.37 10.63 11.29
CA ALA A 135 -11.22 12.02 10.86
C ALA A 135 -11.25 12.10 9.33
N LYS A 136 -12.33 11.62 8.70
CA LYS A 136 -12.83 11.89 7.32
C LYS A 136 -11.86 11.94 6.11
N ARG A 137 -10.53 11.80 6.24
CA ARG A 137 -9.54 12.07 5.17
C ARG A 137 -8.26 11.22 5.26
N ASP A 138 -8.00 10.58 6.40
CA ASP A 138 -6.74 9.87 6.65
C ASP A 138 -7.02 8.44 7.14
N LEU A 139 -6.39 7.43 6.52
CA LEU A 139 -6.35 6.07 7.07
C LEU A 139 -4.92 5.65 7.33
N VAL A 140 -4.71 5.15 8.54
CA VAL A 140 -3.41 4.75 9.05
C VAL A 140 -3.45 3.26 9.38
N TYR A 141 -2.63 2.49 8.67
CA TYR A 141 -2.48 1.05 8.83
C TYR A 141 -1.18 0.74 9.55
N VAL A 142 -1.26 0.24 10.79
CA VAL A 142 -0.10 -0.26 11.52
C VAL A 142 -0.05 -1.78 11.33
N SER A 143 1.01 -2.29 10.71
CA SER A 143 1.19 -3.72 10.48
C SER A 143 2.61 -4.18 10.82
N SER A 144 2.72 -5.27 11.55
CA SER A 144 3.98 -5.97 11.77
C SER A 144 3.96 -7.29 11.01
N GLY A 145 4.89 -7.51 10.08
CA GLY A 145 4.92 -8.76 9.31
C GLY A 145 6.28 -9.10 8.70
N ARG A 146 6.40 -10.35 8.26
CA ARG A 146 7.50 -10.80 7.40
C ARG A 146 7.25 -10.34 5.98
N VAL A 147 8.23 -9.69 5.40
CA VAL A 147 8.24 -9.30 4.00
C VAL A 147 9.05 -10.35 3.24
N VAL A 148 8.38 -11.09 2.37
CA VAL A 148 9.00 -12.15 1.57
C VAL A 148 8.94 -11.66 0.13
N LEU A 149 10.04 -11.13 -0.37
CA LEU A 149 10.06 -10.61 -1.72
C LEU A 149 10.06 -11.74 -2.74
N TRP A 150 9.16 -11.60 -3.71
CA TRP A 150 9.32 -12.11 -5.06
C TRP A 150 8.93 -10.94 -5.97
N HIS A 151 9.79 -10.62 -6.95
CA HIS A 151 9.48 -9.58 -7.93
C HIS A 151 8.19 -9.95 -8.67
N ALA A 152 7.32 -8.96 -8.82
CA ALA A 152 6.21 -8.95 -9.74
C ALA A 152 6.63 -8.18 -10.99
#